data_AF-A0A164I4U5-F1
#
_entry.id   AF-A0A164I4U5-F1
#
_cell.length_a   1.000
_cell.length_b   1.000
_cell.length_c   1.000
_cell.angle_alpha   90.00
_cell.angle_beta   90.00
_cell.angle_gamma   90.00
#
_symmetry.space_group_name_H-M   'P 1'
#
loop_
_entity.id
_entity.type
_entity.pdbx_description
1 polymer ?
#
loop_
_entity_poly.entity_id
_entity_poly.type
_entity_poly.pdbx_seq_one_letter_code
_entity_poly.pdbx_strand_id
1 'polypeptide(L)'
;MTGHALTLVLVGLVVMVWPWSVLPAFLLAATERGAAKSAAYAAGYVTALAVVMVLAATLLPPGPRAKSTGHLVAWIELVIGIALALFVLVLWIRQRRREEVTPKWLRGLDRIGFVAAFVLGLWVPNYMLVTVAVAELTLLELHGVEAVLVAVVWVGVATLGVATPLLVLARSGAEAAAVQQSWRTWLVTHSSAIIYVVLGLVSVVLIVKGGSAI
;
A
#
# COMPACT_ATOMS: atom_id res chain seq x y z
N MET A 1 27.06 4.53 11.64
CA MET A 1 26.58 3.35 10.90
C MET A 1 25.33 2.71 11.53
N THR A 2 25.30 2.43 12.84
CA THR A 2 24.17 1.74 13.51
C THR A 2 22.82 2.48 13.42
N GLY A 3 22.83 3.81 13.45
CA GLY A 3 21.62 4.64 13.33
C GLY A 3 20.90 4.47 11.98
N HIS A 4 21.62 4.51 10.87
CA HIS A 4 21.04 4.38 9.53
C HIS A 4 20.47 2.99 9.27
N ALA A 5 21.18 1.95 9.74
CA ALA A 5 20.69 0.57 9.64
C ALA A 5 19.39 0.38 10.44
N LEU A 6 19.32 0.96 11.64
CA LEU A 6 18.11 0.94 12.46
C LEU A 6 16.95 1.67 11.77
N THR A 7 17.18 2.89 11.28
CA THR A 7 16.14 3.67 10.59
C THR A 7 15.64 2.94 9.33
N LEU A 8 16.56 2.35 8.55
CA LEU A 8 16.21 1.56 7.37
C LEU A 8 15.27 0.40 7.75
N VAL A 9 15.61 -0.35 8.80
CA VAL A 9 14.77 -1.46 9.30
C VAL A 9 13.42 -0.94 9.78
N LEU A 10 13.39 0.12 10.58
CA LEU A 10 12.15 0.70 11.12
C LEU A 10 11.23 1.18 10.00
N VAL A 11 11.77 1.86 8.98
CA VAL A 11 10.98 2.29 7.82
C VAL A 11 10.44 1.09 7.05
N GLY A 12 11.22 0.00 6.92
CA GLY A 12 10.75 -1.26 6.32
C GLY A 12 9.56 -1.86 7.08
N LEU A 13 9.61 -1.85 8.42
CA LEU A 13 8.50 -2.30 9.27
C LEU A 13 7.28 -1.39 9.13
N VAL A 14 7.46 -0.07 9.05
CA VAL A 14 6.36 0.88 8.82
C VAL A 14 5.71 0.65 7.46
N VAL A 15 6.51 0.42 6.40
CA VAL A 15 5.99 0.09 5.06
C VAL A 15 5.25 -1.25 5.08
N MET A 16 5.75 -2.24 5.84
CA MET A 16 5.13 -3.55 5.98
C MET A 16 3.70 -3.47 6.52
N VAL A 17 3.47 -2.67 7.56
CA VAL A 17 2.15 -2.54 8.20
C VAL A 17 1.34 -1.37 7.65
N TRP A 18 1.81 -0.72 6.57
CA TRP A 18 1.17 0.48 6.07
C TRP A 18 -0.26 0.18 5.61
N PRO A 19 -1.30 0.77 6.25
CA PRO A 19 -2.68 0.38 6.02
C PRO A 19 -3.10 0.49 4.56
N TRP A 20 -2.59 1.51 3.85
CA TRP A 20 -2.89 1.75 2.45
C TRP A 20 -2.36 0.67 1.51
N SER A 21 -1.24 0.05 1.87
CA SER A 21 -0.64 -1.04 1.10
C SER A 21 -1.31 -2.38 1.40
N VAL A 22 -1.64 -2.61 2.66
CA VAL A 22 -2.20 -3.88 3.14
C VAL A 22 -3.67 -4.03 2.75
N LEU A 23 -4.45 -2.95 2.82
CA LEU A 23 -5.89 -3.01 2.62
C LEU A 23 -6.31 -3.54 1.22
N PRO A 24 -5.74 -3.09 0.09
CA PRO A 24 -6.07 -3.64 -1.22
C PRO A 24 -5.77 -5.14 -1.34
N ALA A 25 -4.72 -5.63 -0.67
CA ALA A 25 -4.38 -7.06 -0.67
C ALA A 25 -5.51 -7.90 -0.06
N PHE A 26 -6.04 -7.49 1.09
CA PHE A 26 -7.17 -8.15 1.74
C PHE A 26 -8.47 -8.02 0.95
N LEU A 27 -8.75 -6.82 0.43
CA LEU A 27 -9.92 -6.57 -0.40
C LEU A 27 -9.92 -7.46 -1.65
N LEU A 28 -8.81 -7.54 -2.37
CA LEU A 28 -8.66 -8.42 -3.53
C LEU A 28 -8.74 -9.89 -3.14
N ALA A 29 -8.13 -10.28 -2.02
CA ALA A 29 -8.16 -11.66 -1.54
C ALA A 29 -9.59 -12.15 -1.22
N ALA A 30 -10.49 -11.25 -0.84
CA ALA A 30 -11.89 -11.58 -0.57
C ALA A 30 -12.78 -11.66 -1.83
N THR A 31 -12.29 -11.24 -3.01
CA THR A 31 -13.06 -11.24 -4.27
C THR A 31 -13.01 -12.57 -5.01
N GLU A 32 -13.89 -12.77 -6.01
CA GLU A 32 -13.78 -13.94 -6.90
C GLU A 32 -12.36 -14.09 -7.48
N ARG A 33 -11.80 -15.32 -7.42
CA ARG A 33 -10.40 -15.62 -7.75
C ARG A 33 -9.38 -14.82 -6.91
N GLY A 34 -9.74 -14.55 -5.65
CA GLY A 34 -9.04 -13.62 -4.77
C GLY A 34 -7.58 -13.96 -4.52
N ALA A 35 -7.23 -15.24 -4.39
CA ALA A 35 -5.83 -15.66 -4.25
C ALA A 35 -4.97 -15.26 -5.46
N ALA A 36 -5.48 -15.40 -6.68
CA ALA A 36 -4.73 -15.05 -7.89
C ALA A 36 -4.66 -13.53 -8.09
N LYS A 37 -5.71 -12.78 -7.74
CA LYS A 37 -5.69 -11.31 -7.77
C LYS A 37 -4.77 -10.72 -6.70
N SER A 38 -4.78 -11.28 -5.49
CA SER A 38 -3.87 -10.86 -4.42
C SER A 38 -2.42 -11.23 -4.75
N ALA A 39 -2.17 -12.37 -5.41
CA ALA A 39 -0.86 -12.72 -5.96
C ALA A 39 -0.37 -11.69 -6.99
N ALA A 40 -1.23 -11.33 -7.95
CA ALA A 40 -0.89 -10.32 -8.95
C ALA A 40 -0.57 -8.96 -8.31
N TYR A 41 -1.38 -8.53 -7.34
CA TYR A 41 -1.11 -7.33 -6.55
C TYR A 41 0.22 -7.40 -5.79
N ALA A 42 0.48 -8.50 -5.07
CA ALA A 42 1.72 -8.70 -4.34
C ALA A 42 2.93 -8.70 -5.28
N ALA A 43 2.83 -9.34 -6.45
CA ALA A 43 3.88 -9.35 -7.45
C ALA A 43 4.17 -7.94 -7.98
N GLY A 44 3.14 -7.13 -8.26
CA GLY A 44 3.29 -5.73 -8.65
C GLY A 44 3.97 -4.91 -7.54
N TYR A 45 3.54 -5.09 -6.30
CA TYR A 45 4.08 -4.38 -5.14
C TYR A 45 5.55 -4.72 -4.87
N VAL A 46 5.90 -6.00 -4.91
CA VAL A 46 7.30 -6.47 -4.82
C VAL A 46 8.13 -5.91 -5.96
N THR A 47 7.60 -5.93 -7.19
CA THR A 47 8.30 -5.39 -8.37
C THR A 47 8.60 -3.90 -8.21
N ALA A 48 7.63 -3.09 -7.78
CA ALA A 48 7.83 -1.66 -7.58
C ALA A 48 8.93 -1.38 -6.54
N LEU A 49 8.89 -2.07 -5.39
CA LEU A 49 9.90 -1.89 -4.35
C LEU A 49 11.27 -2.41 -4.76
N ALA A 50 11.34 -3.58 -5.40
CA ALA A 50 12.58 -4.18 -5.89
C ALA A 50 13.26 -3.27 -6.92
N VAL A 51 12.52 -2.78 -7.92
CA VAL A 51 13.06 -1.87 -8.93
C VAL A 51 13.65 -0.63 -8.28
N VAL A 52 12.91 0.07 -7.41
CA VAL A 52 13.40 1.30 -6.77
C VAL A 52 14.63 1.02 -5.89
N MET A 53 14.59 -0.01 -5.05
CA MET A 53 15.67 -0.29 -4.10
C MET A 53 16.93 -0.84 -4.76
N VAL A 54 16.80 -1.68 -5.79
CA VAL A 54 17.96 -2.21 -6.54
C VAL A 54 18.58 -1.12 -7.42
N LEU A 55 17.77 -0.29 -8.09
CA LEU A 55 18.30 0.87 -8.82
C LEU A 55 18.99 1.84 -7.87
N ALA A 56 18.45 2.05 -6.67
CA ALA A 56 19.13 2.84 -5.65
C ALA A 56 20.47 2.23 -5.22
N ALA A 57 20.52 0.92 -4.97
CA ALA A 57 21.73 0.22 -4.58
C ALA A 57 22.83 0.21 -5.66
N THR A 58 22.48 0.36 -6.94
CA THR A 58 23.40 0.19 -8.07
C THR A 58 23.75 1.48 -8.81
N LEU A 59 22.81 2.43 -8.88
CA LEU A 59 22.94 3.64 -9.70
C LEU A 59 23.11 4.92 -8.88
N LEU A 60 22.76 4.94 -7.59
CA LEU A 60 22.89 6.14 -6.77
C LEU A 60 24.26 6.19 -6.08
N PRO A 61 25.05 7.27 -6.27
CA PRO A 61 26.26 7.49 -5.49
C PRO A 61 25.93 7.62 -3.99
N PRO A 62 26.80 7.14 -3.08
CA PRO A 62 26.66 7.34 -1.63
C PRO A 62 26.62 8.83 -1.26
N GLY A 63 25.89 9.16 -0.19
CA GLY A 63 25.91 10.49 0.43
C GLY A 63 24.57 11.25 0.45
N PRO A 64 24.51 12.39 1.18
CA PRO A 64 23.27 13.12 1.44
C PRO A 64 22.69 13.75 0.17
N ARG A 65 21.38 13.61 -0.04
CA ARG A 65 20.65 14.35 -1.10
C ARG A 65 19.42 15.04 -0.52
N ALA A 66 19.25 16.31 -0.91
CA ALA A 66 18.06 17.08 -0.62
C ALA A 66 16.89 16.62 -1.50
N LYS A 67 15.70 16.57 -0.90
CA LYS A 67 14.44 16.29 -1.61
C LYS A 67 13.90 17.60 -2.21
N SER A 68 13.41 17.58 -3.44
CA SER A 68 12.39 18.53 -3.87
C SER A 68 11.23 17.78 -4.53
N THR A 69 10.04 17.97 -3.98
CA THR A 69 8.78 17.61 -4.63
C THR A 69 8.26 18.87 -5.30
N GLY A 70 7.83 18.79 -6.56
CA GLY A 70 7.34 19.97 -7.29
C GLY A 70 6.04 20.52 -6.69
N HIS A 71 6.00 21.83 -6.42
CA HIS A 71 4.89 22.53 -5.73
C HIS A 71 3.50 22.30 -6.35
N LEU A 72 3.39 22.07 -7.66
CA LEU A 72 2.10 21.83 -8.34
C LEU A 72 1.43 20.51 -7.92
N VAL A 73 2.22 19.45 -7.71
CA VAL A 73 1.69 18.15 -7.29
C VAL A 73 1.19 18.23 -5.84
N ALA A 74 1.90 18.97 -4.99
CA ALA A 74 1.53 19.21 -3.60
C ALA A 74 0.16 19.91 -3.46
N TRP A 75 -0.07 20.96 -4.26
CA TRP A 75 -1.35 21.68 -4.26
C TRP A 75 -2.52 20.81 -4.74
N ILE A 76 -2.32 19.99 -5.77
CA ILE A 76 -3.35 19.08 -6.28
C ILE A 76 -3.73 18.05 -5.21
N GLU A 77 -2.73 17.44 -4.55
CA GLU A 77 -2.97 16.46 -3.49
C GLU A 77 -3.72 17.09 -2.31
N LEU A 78 -3.35 18.31 -1.89
CA LEU A 78 -4.04 19.01 -0.82
C LEU A 78 -5.53 19.27 -1.14
N VAL A 79 -5.82 19.80 -2.33
CA VAL A 79 -7.20 20.12 -2.74
C VAL A 79 -8.06 18.85 -2.83
N ILE A 80 -7.53 17.77 -3.42
CA ILE A 80 -8.25 16.50 -3.50
C ILE A 80 -8.47 15.91 -2.10
N GLY A 81 -7.48 15.99 -1.22
CA GLY A 81 -7.59 15.52 0.17
C GLY A 81 -8.70 16.23 0.94
N ILE A 82 -8.78 17.56 0.83
CA ILE A 82 -9.85 18.36 1.47
C ILE A 82 -11.22 18.02 0.86
N ALA A 83 -11.32 17.91 -0.46
CA ALA A 83 -12.57 17.57 -1.14
C ALA A 83 -13.10 16.19 -0.70
N LEU A 84 -12.21 15.20 -0.56
CA LEU A 84 -12.58 13.88 -0.05
C LEU A 84 -13.00 13.92 1.42
N ALA A 85 -12.33 14.71 2.26
CA ALA A 85 -12.69 14.86 3.68
C ALA A 85 -14.13 15.38 3.83
N LEU A 86 -14.47 16.42 3.06
CA LEU A 86 -15.82 16.99 3.01
C LEU A 86 -16.83 15.98 2.46
N PHE A 87 -16.46 15.23 1.43
CA PHE A 87 -17.32 14.19 0.86
C PHE A 87 -17.62 13.08 1.87
N VAL A 88 -16.63 12.62 2.64
CA VAL A 88 -16.83 11.65 3.74
C VAL A 88 -17.79 12.19 4.78
N LEU A 89 -17.62 13.45 5.19
CA LEU A 89 -18.50 14.09 6.17
C LEU A 89 -19.95 14.16 5.65
N VAL A 90 -20.14 14.52 4.37
CA VAL A 90 -21.45 14.54 3.73
C VAL A 90 -22.05 13.13 3.64
N LEU A 91 -21.26 12.12 3.27
CA LEU A 91 -21.72 10.73 3.24
C LEU A 91 -22.10 10.22 4.63
N TRP A 92 -21.36 10.60 5.68
CA TRP A 92 -21.64 10.27 7.07
C TRP A 92 -22.95 10.89 7.55
N ILE A 93 -23.17 12.17 7.25
CA ILE A 93 -24.42 12.87 7.59
C ILE A 93 -25.62 12.29 6.83
N ARG A 94 -25.43 11.87 5.57
CA ARG A 94 -26.51 11.31 4.72
C ARG A 94 -26.87 9.87 5.03
N GLN A 95 -26.09 9.14 5.84
CA GLN A 95 -26.24 7.69 5.99
C GLN A 95 -27.40 7.20 6.89
N ARG A 96 -28.38 8.04 7.20
CA ARG A 96 -29.60 7.59 7.91
C ARG A 96 -30.65 6.88 7.05
N ARG A 97 -30.43 6.66 5.75
CA ARG A 97 -31.44 6.03 4.87
C ARG A 97 -30.82 5.21 3.74
N ARG A 98 -30.60 3.91 4.00
CA ARG A 98 -30.80 2.75 3.09
C ARG A 98 -29.80 1.64 3.40
N GLU A 99 -30.33 0.49 3.80
CA GLU A 99 -29.67 -0.80 3.67
C GLU A 99 -29.81 -1.25 2.20
N GLU A 100 -28.70 -1.39 1.48
CA GLU A 100 -28.69 -2.06 0.17
C GLU A 100 -28.03 -3.43 0.29
N VAL A 101 -28.63 -4.40 -0.41
CA VAL A 101 -28.09 -5.71 -0.74
C VAL A 101 -26.78 -5.53 -1.52
N THR A 102 -25.68 -6.09 -1.01
CA THR A 102 -24.30 -6.12 -1.56
C THR A 102 -23.83 -4.83 -2.26
N PRO A 103 -22.93 -4.05 -1.62
CA PRO A 103 -22.57 -2.71 -2.09
C PRO A 103 -21.90 -2.72 -3.48
N LYS A 104 -22.21 -1.70 -4.29
CA LYS A 104 -21.72 -1.58 -5.68
C LYS A 104 -20.19 -1.57 -5.81
N TRP A 105 -19.47 -1.02 -4.84
CA TRP A 105 -17.99 -1.00 -4.85
C TRP A 105 -17.40 -2.40 -4.73
N LEU A 106 -18.01 -3.29 -3.94
CA LEU A 106 -17.56 -4.68 -3.76
C LEU A 106 -17.73 -5.47 -5.07
N ARG A 107 -18.84 -5.27 -5.78
CA ARG A 107 -19.03 -5.80 -7.15
C ARG A 107 -18.02 -5.24 -8.15
N GLY A 108 -17.55 -4.00 -7.94
CA GLY A 108 -16.47 -3.40 -8.72
C GLY A 108 -15.15 -4.14 -8.53
N LEU A 109 -14.82 -4.54 -7.30
CA LEU A 109 -13.62 -5.32 -7.00
C LEU A 109 -13.63 -6.72 -7.63
N ASP A 110 -14.81 -7.36 -7.71
CA ASP A 110 -14.96 -8.66 -8.38
C ASP A 110 -14.58 -8.57 -9.88
N ARG A 111 -14.76 -7.40 -10.51
CA ARG A 111 -14.43 -7.14 -11.92
C ARG A 111 -12.97 -6.77 -12.17
N ILE A 112 -12.18 -6.51 -11.14
CA ILE A 112 -10.76 -6.19 -11.30
C ILE A 112 -10.04 -7.42 -11.87
N GLY A 113 -9.45 -7.28 -13.06
CA GLY A 113 -8.62 -8.31 -13.67
C GLY A 113 -7.21 -8.39 -13.06
N PHE A 114 -6.48 -9.46 -13.36
CA PHE A 114 -5.12 -9.68 -12.82
C PHE A 114 -4.15 -8.56 -13.17
N VAL A 115 -4.20 -8.04 -14.41
CA VAL A 115 -3.35 -6.93 -14.86
C VAL A 115 -3.64 -5.66 -14.04
N ALA A 116 -4.91 -5.34 -13.81
CA ALA A 116 -5.29 -4.19 -13.00
C ALA A 116 -4.85 -4.36 -11.54
N ALA A 117 -4.93 -5.56 -10.98
CA ALA A 117 -4.40 -5.86 -9.65
C ALA A 117 -2.88 -5.70 -9.58
N PHE A 118 -2.13 -6.16 -10.58
CA PHE A 118 -0.69 -5.96 -10.68
C PHE A 118 -0.30 -4.49 -10.80
N VAL A 119 -0.96 -3.73 -11.67
CA VAL A 119 -0.74 -2.28 -11.83
C VAL A 119 -1.08 -1.53 -10.54
N LEU A 120 -2.15 -1.93 -9.85
CA LEU A 120 -2.47 -1.39 -8.54
C LEU A 120 -1.34 -1.67 -7.54
N GLY A 121 -0.78 -2.88 -7.56
CA GLY A 121 0.38 -3.26 -6.75
C GLY A 121 1.60 -2.39 -7.04
N LEU A 122 1.85 -2.05 -8.30
CA LEU A 122 2.94 -1.14 -8.66
C LEU A 122 2.72 0.27 -8.09
N TRP A 123 1.49 0.77 -8.09
CA TRP A 123 1.20 2.18 -7.80
C TRP A 123 1.02 2.48 -6.30
N VAL A 124 0.49 1.53 -5.53
CA VAL A 124 0.11 1.75 -4.12
C VAL A 124 1.27 1.99 -3.12
N PRO A 125 2.52 1.50 -3.31
CA PRO A 125 3.59 1.71 -2.33
C PRO A 125 3.72 3.17 -1.89
N ASN A 126 3.97 3.37 -0.60
CA ASN A 126 4.21 4.72 -0.08
C ASN A 126 5.62 5.17 -0.48
N TYR A 127 5.73 5.81 -1.65
CA TYR A 127 7.01 6.26 -2.20
C TYR A 127 7.74 7.28 -1.33
N MET A 128 7.04 8.03 -0.45
CA MET A 128 7.73 8.91 0.50
C MET A 128 8.54 8.08 1.50
N LEU A 129 7.96 7.03 2.07
CA LEU A 129 8.69 6.11 2.95
C LEU A 129 9.79 5.35 2.20
N VAL A 130 9.53 4.94 0.95
CA VAL A 130 10.55 4.29 0.11
C VAL A 130 11.73 5.25 -0.15
N THR A 131 11.48 6.55 -0.37
CA THR A 131 12.58 7.53 -0.54
C THR A 131 13.41 7.70 0.74
N VAL A 132 12.81 7.55 1.92
CA VAL A 132 13.57 7.53 3.19
C VAL A 132 14.43 6.28 3.25
N ALA A 133 13.89 5.10 2.92
CA ALA A 133 14.66 3.86 2.86
C ALA A 133 15.82 3.94 1.85
N VAL A 134 15.61 4.53 0.67
CA VAL A 134 16.67 4.80 -0.30
C VAL A 134 17.76 5.70 0.29
N ALA A 135 17.38 6.79 0.96
CA ALA A 135 18.34 7.70 1.58
C ALA A 135 19.17 6.98 2.66
N GLU A 136 18.53 6.25 3.56
CA GLU A 136 19.21 5.48 4.61
C GLU A 136 20.13 4.41 4.00
N LEU A 137 19.70 3.73 2.93
CA LEU A 137 20.53 2.76 2.22
C LEU A 137 21.80 3.40 1.65
N THR A 138 21.69 4.59 1.04
CA THR A 138 22.87 5.30 0.51
C THR A 138 23.82 5.82 1.58
N LEU A 139 23.33 6.04 2.81
CA LEU A 139 24.12 6.48 3.96
C LEU A 139 24.82 5.31 4.69
N LEU A 140 24.53 4.06 4.31
CA LEU A 140 25.27 2.89 4.79
C LEU A 140 26.61 2.70 4.06
N GLU A 141 26.86 3.43 2.97
CA GLU A 141 28.10 3.37 2.18
C GLU A 141 28.47 1.94 1.73
N LEU A 142 27.44 1.12 1.47
CA LEU A 142 27.57 -0.24 0.95
C LEU A 142 27.82 -0.21 -0.56
N HIS A 143 28.52 -1.22 -1.08
CA HIS A 143 28.90 -1.28 -2.49
C HIS A 143 28.57 -2.63 -3.13
N GLY A 144 28.25 -2.60 -4.42
CA GLY A 144 28.07 -3.81 -5.24
C GLY A 144 27.03 -4.78 -4.65
N VAL A 145 27.46 -6.02 -4.43
CA VAL A 145 26.57 -7.12 -4.00
C VAL A 145 25.98 -6.88 -2.61
N GLU A 146 26.72 -6.24 -1.70
CA GLU A 146 26.26 -6.01 -0.33
C GLU A 146 25.06 -5.04 -0.28
N ALA A 147 25.14 -3.94 -1.04
CA ALA A 147 24.04 -2.98 -1.15
C ALA A 147 22.77 -3.63 -1.74
N VAL A 148 22.95 -4.48 -2.75
CA VAL A 148 21.85 -5.23 -3.38
C VAL A 148 21.23 -6.24 -2.41
N LEU A 149 22.04 -6.97 -1.64
CA LEU A 149 21.53 -7.91 -0.63
C LEU A 149 20.71 -7.20 0.44
N VAL A 150 21.20 -6.08 0.97
CA VAL A 150 20.45 -5.28 1.95
C VAL A 150 19.14 -4.75 1.36
N ALA A 151 19.17 -4.24 0.12
CA ALA A 151 17.96 -3.82 -0.60
C ALA A 151 16.95 -4.97 -0.76
N VAL A 152 17.39 -6.16 -1.17
CA VAL A 152 16.53 -7.34 -1.36
C VAL A 152 15.91 -7.79 -0.04
N VAL A 153 16.70 -7.86 1.03
CA VAL A 153 16.21 -8.21 2.38
C VAL A 153 15.17 -7.20 2.84
N TRP A 154 15.44 -5.90 2.65
CA TRP A 154 14.51 -4.84 3.02
C TRP A 154 13.18 -4.95 2.27
N VAL A 155 13.21 -5.21 0.95
CA VAL A 155 12.01 -5.45 0.13
C VAL A 155 11.26 -6.68 0.63
N GLY A 156 11.97 -7.76 0.97
CA GLY A 156 11.38 -8.96 1.55
C GLY A 156 10.58 -8.64 2.82
N VAL A 157 11.16 -7.90 3.76
CA VAL A 157 10.49 -7.47 5.00
C VAL A 157 9.31 -6.56 4.70
N ALA A 158 9.51 -5.52 3.88
CA ALA A 158 8.50 -4.51 3.57
C ALA A 158 7.26 -5.06 2.84
N THR A 159 7.37 -6.24 2.22
CA THR A 159 6.28 -6.87 1.45
C THR A 159 5.48 -7.91 2.24
N LEU A 160 5.94 -8.30 3.44
CA LEU A 160 5.27 -9.34 4.25
C LEU A 160 3.82 -9.02 4.61
N GLY A 161 3.51 -7.75 4.90
CA GLY A 161 2.13 -7.34 5.22
C GLY A 161 1.19 -7.50 4.03
N VAL A 162 1.65 -7.16 2.82
CA VAL A 162 0.91 -7.35 1.57
C VAL A 162 0.77 -8.83 1.20
N ALA A 163 1.80 -9.63 1.49
CA ALA A 163 1.78 -11.08 1.25
C ALA A 163 0.90 -11.84 2.25
N THR A 164 0.56 -11.25 3.40
CA THR A 164 -0.18 -11.90 4.49
C THR A 164 -1.48 -12.59 4.03
N PRO A 165 -2.44 -11.94 3.35
CA PRO A 165 -3.68 -12.61 2.94
C PRO A 165 -3.43 -13.77 1.97
N LEU A 166 -2.43 -13.65 1.08
CA LEU A 166 -2.03 -14.73 0.19
C LEU A 166 -1.48 -15.92 0.98
N LEU A 167 -0.60 -15.67 1.95
CA LEU A 167 -0.02 -16.71 2.80
C LEU A 167 -1.08 -17.41 3.65
N VAL A 168 -2.08 -16.69 4.14
CA VAL A 168 -3.21 -17.28 4.87
C VAL A 168 -4.00 -18.20 3.94
N LEU A 169 -4.43 -17.72 2.77
CA LEU A 169 -5.19 -18.54 1.81
C LEU A 169 -4.41 -19.76 1.34
N ALA A 170 -3.10 -19.62 1.10
CA ALA A 170 -2.23 -20.73 0.70
C ALA A 170 -2.10 -21.80 1.81
N ARG A 171 -2.02 -21.39 3.08
CA ARG A 171 -1.95 -22.30 4.23
C ARG A 171 -3.28 -22.95 4.55
N SER A 172 -4.40 -22.30 4.23
CA SER A 172 -5.74 -22.85 4.46
C SER A 172 -6.09 -24.04 3.55
N GLY A 173 -5.36 -24.25 2.44
CA GLY A 173 -5.56 -25.41 1.58
C GLY A 173 -7.02 -25.62 1.15
N ALA A 174 -7.62 -26.74 1.54
CA ALA A 174 -9.02 -27.05 1.25
C ALA A 174 -10.02 -26.05 1.86
N GLU A 175 -9.66 -25.37 2.94
CA GLU A 175 -10.52 -24.39 3.62
C GLU A 175 -10.39 -22.98 3.04
N ALA A 176 -9.50 -22.75 2.05
CA ALA A 176 -9.27 -21.41 1.50
C ALA A 176 -10.57 -20.74 1.02
N ALA A 177 -11.50 -21.51 0.44
CA ALA A 177 -12.81 -21.02 0.03
C ALA A 177 -13.68 -20.55 1.22
N ALA A 178 -13.64 -21.27 2.35
CA ALA A 178 -14.39 -20.91 3.56
C ALA A 178 -13.80 -19.65 4.23
N VAL A 179 -12.47 -19.56 4.32
CA VAL A 179 -11.77 -18.37 4.84
C VAL A 179 -12.08 -17.16 3.99
N GLN A 180 -11.99 -17.30 2.67
CA GLN A 180 -12.33 -16.24 1.74
C GLN A 180 -13.80 -15.79 1.89
N GLN A 181 -14.72 -16.74 1.99
CA GLN A 181 -16.15 -16.43 2.16
C GLN A 181 -16.43 -15.71 3.49
N SER A 182 -15.72 -16.09 4.57
CA SER A 182 -15.78 -15.39 5.85
C SER A 182 -15.33 -13.93 5.72
N TRP A 183 -14.20 -13.68 5.06
CA TRP A 183 -13.72 -12.32 4.79
C TRP A 183 -14.72 -11.52 3.95
N ARG A 184 -15.25 -12.13 2.89
CA ARG A 184 -16.26 -11.47 2.03
C ARG A 184 -17.52 -11.11 2.82
N THR A 185 -17.99 -12.01 3.68
CA THR A 185 -19.14 -11.77 4.55
C THR A 185 -18.87 -10.59 5.48
N TRP A 186 -17.70 -10.56 6.13
CA TRP A 186 -17.30 -9.45 7.00
C TRP A 186 -17.26 -8.11 6.24
N LEU A 187 -16.73 -8.08 5.01
CA LEU A 187 -16.69 -6.89 4.17
C LEU A 187 -18.08 -6.37 3.79
N VAL A 188 -19.03 -7.27 3.52
CA VAL A 188 -20.43 -6.89 3.22
C VAL A 188 -21.08 -6.28 4.46
N THR A 189 -20.93 -6.93 5.62
CA THR A 189 -21.51 -6.48 6.90
C THR A 189 -20.95 -5.13 7.35
N HIS A 190 -19.65 -4.88 7.15
CA HIS A 190 -18.98 -3.64 7.57
C HIS A 190 -18.78 -2.64 6.41
N SER A 191 -19.52 -2.82 5.31
CA SER A 191 -19.26 -2.09 4.05
C SER A 191 -19.30 -0.56 4.19
N SER A 192 -20.25 -0.03 4.96
CA SER A 192 -20.31 1.40 5.30
C SER A 192 -19.08 1.88 6.07
N ALA A 193 -18.67 1.16 7.11
CA ALA A 193 -17.50 1.52 7.91
C ALA A 193 -16.22 1.51 7.07
N ILE A 194 -16.07 0.52 6.18
CA ILE A 194 -14.93 0.42 5.28
C ILE A 194 -14.86 1.61 4.34
N ILE A 195 -15.97 2.04 3.74
CA ILE A 195 -16.00 3.25 2.89
C ILE A 195 -15.51 4.46 3.67
N TYR A 196 -15.96 4.64 4.91
CA TYR A 196 -15.55 5.78 5.74
C TYR A 196 -14.09 5.74 6.15
N VAL A 197 -13.61 4.57 6.55
CA VAL A 197 -12.20 4.39 6.92
C VAL A 197 -11.32 4.61 5.68
N VAL A 198 -11.66 4.02 4.54
CA VAL A 198 -10.91 4.19 3.29
C VAL A 198 -10.87 5.65 2.88
N LEU A 199 -12.03 6.27 2.67
CA LEU A 199 -12.08 7.64 2.18
C LEU A 199 -11.50 8.63 3.21
N GLY A 200 -11.76 8.41 4.51
CA GLY A 200 -11.18 9.22 5.58
C GLY A 200 -9.66 9.13 5.61
N LEU A 201 -9.11 7.91 5.49
CA LEU A 201 -7.67 7.68 5.45
C LEU A 201 -7.03 8.27 4.19
N VAL A 202 -7.66 8.13 3.01
CA VAL A 202 -7.22 8.82 1.78
C VAL A 202 -7.17 10.33 1.98
N SER A 203 -8.22 10.89 2.58
CA SER A 203 -8.32 12.32 2.83
C SER A 203 -7.18 12.81 3.71
N VAL A 204 -6.94 12.13 4.84
CA VAL A 204 -5.82 12.45 5.75
C VAL A 204 -4.48 12.35 5.04
N VAL A 205 -4.24 11.26 4.29
CA VAL A 205 -2.97 11.06 3.58
C VAL A 205 -2.72 12.18 2.58
N LEU A 206 -3.72 12.53 1.77
CA LEU A 206 -3.59 13.59 0.77
C LEU A 206 -3.39 14.97 1.40
N ILE A 207 -4.07 15.25 2.52
CA ILE A 207 -3.87 16.48 3.29
C ILE A 207 -2.45 16.55 3.86
N VAL A 208 -1.97 15.47 4.48
CA VAL A 208 -0.61 15.41 5.05
C VAL A 208 0.43 15.51 3.95
N LYS A 209 0.26 14.79 2.83
CA LYS A 209 1.20 14.80 1.72
C LYS A 209 1.27 16.17 1.05
N GLY A 210 0.12 16.76 0.73
CA GLY A 210 0.04 18.11 0.18
C GLY A 210 0.58 19.16 1.13
N GLY A 211 0.23 19.09 2.42
CA GLY A 211 0.71 20.02 3.43
C GLY A 211 2.19 19.89 3.75
N SER A 212 2.78 18.69 3.66
CA SER A 212 4.22 18.47 3.86
C SER A 212 5.10 18.91 2.69
N ALA A 213 4.49 19.22 1.54
CA ALA A 213 5.18 19.54 0.29
C ALA A 213 4.97 21.01 -0.17
N ILE A 214 4.27 21.81 0.64
CA ILE A 214 4.12 23.27 0.53
C ILE A 214 5.02 23.92 1.58
#